data_AF-A0A2N5FKR6-F1
#
_entry.id   AF-A0A2N5FKR6-F1
#
_cell.length_a   1.000
_cell.length_b   1.000
_cell.length_c   1.000
_cell.angle_alpha   90.00
_cell.angle_beta   90.00
_cell.angle_gamma   90.00
#
_symmetry.space_group_name_H-M   'P 1'
#
loop_
_entity.id
_entity.type
_entity.pdbx_description
1 polymer ?
#
loop_
_entity_poly.entity_id
_entity_poly.type
_entity_poly.pdbx_seq_one_letter_code
_entity_poly.pdbx_strand_id
1 'polypeptide(L)'
;MQPKNEKEQIELATAEKFLRTYNLEFNTNFIAYEISDAPDILCKDIHTNEKLALEITLHEDLKGEITYLLGRRKDQPKSKITGSTVRQLEGDSLPILIEVIKKKLTKDYGKSVALVVRQVSPIPWTYDIEFIKKNINILNNPFDKGIWLLTPDLKIIKLD
;
A
#
# COMPACT_ATOMS: atom_id res chain seq x y z
N MET A 1 5.27 5.82 20.16
CA MET A 1 6.17 6.33 19.11
C MET A 1 5.69 7.69 18.68
N GLN A 2 6.58 8.59 18.24
CA GLN A 2 6.17 9.89 17.71
C GLN A 2 6.83 10.08 16.33
N PRO A 3 6.04 10.23 15.24
CA PRO A 3 6.56 10.48 13.91
C PRO A 3 7.19 11.87 13.82
N LYS A 4 8.30 11.98 13.11
CA LYS A 4 9.12 13.20 12.99
C LYS A 4 8.73 14.09 11.81
N ASN A 5 8.06 13.53 10.81
CA ASN A 5 7.66 14.23 9.60
C ASN A 5 6.32 13.69 9.05
N GLU A 6 5.78 14.35 8.02
CA GLU A 6 4.49 13.97 7.42
C GLU A 6 4.49 12.56 6.81
N LYS A 7 5.61 12.12 6.22
CA LYS A 7 5.74 10.76 5.66
C LYS A 7 5.57 9.72 6.77
N GLU A 8 6.32 9.84 7.86
CA GLU A 8 6.23 8.93 9.01
C GLU A 8 4.85 8.95 9.68
N GLN A 9 4.17 10.11 9.73
CA GLN A 9 2.79 10.22 10.21
C GLN A 9 1.83 9.41 9.34
N ILE A 10 1.95 9.52 8.02
CA ILE A 10 1.14 8.80 7.06
C ILE A 10 1.41 7.29 7.14
N GLU A 11 2.68 6.89 7.26
CA GLU A 11 3.11 5.50 7.36
C GLU A 11 2.60 4.84 8.64
N LEU A 12 2.81 5.49 9.79
CA LEU A 12 2.28 4.99 11.07
C LEU A 12 0.75 4.86 11.05
N ALA A 13 0.03 5.88 10.59
CA ALA A 13 -1.43 5.83 10.52
C ALA A 13 -1.94 4.76 9.53
N THR A 14 -1.16 4.45 8.49
CA THR A 14 -1.49 3.38 7.54
C THR A 14 -1.25 2.01 8.16
N ALA A 15 -0.11 1.82 8.85
CA ALA A 15 0.20 0.61 9.58
C ALA A 15 -0.85 0.30 10.66
N GLU A 16 -1.25 1.28 11.47
CA GLU A 16 -2.25 1.09 12.52
C GLU A 16 -3.60 0.63 11.96
N LYS A 17 -4.03 1.21 10.82
CA LYS A 17 -5.27 0.80 10.13
C LYS A 17 -5.16 -0.61 9.55
N PHE A 18 -4.02 -0.95 8.95
CA PHE A 18 -3.75 -2.28 8.43
C PHE A 18 -3.77 -3.32 9.55
N LEU A 19 -2.98 -3.11 10.61
CA LEU A 19 -2.86 -4.02 11.75
C LEU A 19 -4.19 -4.24 12.44
N ARG A 20 -5.01 -3.20 12.61
CA ARG A 20 -6.36 -3.35 13.17
C ARG A 20 -7.19 -4.34 12.37
N THR A 21 -7.18 -4.24 11.04
CA THR A 21 -7.95 -5.12 10.15
C THR A 21 -7.37 -6.52 10.14
N TYR A 22 -6.05 -6.63 10.00
CA TYR A 22 -5.31 -7.89 9.98
C TYR A 22 -5.50 -8.69 11.28
N ASN A 23 -5.40 -8.03 12.43
CA ASN A 23 -5.60 -8.65 13.74
C ASN A 23 -7.02 -9.21 13.90
N LEU A 24 -8.03 -8.48 13.41
CA LEU A 24 -9.41 -8.95 13.43
C LEU A 24 -9.62 -10.16 12.50
N GLU A 25 -9.04 -10.14 11.31
CA GLU A 25 -9.23 -11.18 10.31
C GLU A 25 -8.48 -12.48 10.65
N PHE A 26 -7.26 -12.36 11.17
CA PHE A 26 -6.36 -13.50 11.44
C PHE A 26 -6.24 -13.86 12.92
N ASN A 27 -7.02 -13.20 13.79
CA ASN A 27 -6.99 -13.40 15.25
C ASN A 27 -5.57 -13.25 15.84
N THR A 28 -4.86 -12.21 15.42
CA THR A 28 -3.51 -11.85 15.90
C THR A 28 -3.54 -10.58 16.74
N ASN A 29 -2.41 -10.20 17.36
CA ASN A 29 -2.32 -9.01 18.21
C ASN A 29 -1.05 -8.21 17.93
N PHE A 30 -0.76 -7.97 16.65
CA PHE A 30 0.37 -7.15 16.23
C PHE A 30 0.16 -5.68 16.60
N ILE A 31 1.20 -5.06 17.15
CA ILE A 31 1.30 -3.61 17.36
C ILE A 31 2.55 -3.07 16.68
N ALA A 32 2.47 -1.85 16.16
CA ALA A 32 3.65 -1.13 15.71
C ALA A 32 4.47 -0.66 16.93
N TYR A 33 5.78 -0.90 16.93
CA TYR A 33 6.68 -0.53 18.02
C TYR A 33 7.83 0.37 17.61
N GLU A 34 8.16 0.43 16.31
CA GLU A 34 9.21 1.32 15.78
C GLU A 34 8.85 1.83 14.37
N ILE A 35 9.19 3.09 14.09
CA ILE A 35 9.23 3.69 12.74
C ILE A 35 10.70 3.62 12.29
N SER A 36 10.95 3.04 11.12
CA SER A 36 12.28 2.78 10.58
C SER A 36 12.41 3.30 9.15
N ASP A 37 13.64 3.39 8.63
CA ASP A 37 13.90 3.84 7.27
C ASP A 37 13.64 2.74 6.23
N ALA A 38 13.85 1.46 6.60
CA ALA A 38 13.72 0.31 5.71
C ALA A 38 13.61 -1.01 6.52
N PRO A 39 12.45 -1.67 6.57
CA PRO A 39 11.14 -1.23 6.07
C PRO A 39 10.54 -0.13 6.94
N ASP A 40 9.47 0.54 6.48
CA ASP A 40 8.93 1.76 7.12
C ASP A 40 8.47 1.56 8.58
N ILE A 41 7.85 0.43 8.92
CA ILE A 41 7.29 0.18 10.28
C ILE A 41 7.64 -1.22 10.78
N LEU A 42 8.14 -1.32 12.01
CA LEU A 42 8.36 -2.60 12.69
C LEU A 42 7.24 -2.87 13.70
N CYS A 43 6.74 -4.09 13.66
CA CYS A 43 5.61 -4.58 14.45
C CYS A 43 5.98 -5.86 15.20
N LYS A 44 5.28 -6.10 16.30
CA LYS A 44 5.39 -7.35 17.06
C LYS A 44 4.03 -7.79 17.58
N ASP A 45 3.78 -9.10 17.58
CA ASP A 45 2.63 -9.67 18.28
C ASP A 45 2.90 -9.63 19.79
N ILE A 46 1.96 -9.06 20.55
CA ILE A 46 2.14 -8.85 21.99
C ILE A 46 2.10 -10.15 22.82
N HIS A 47 1.59 -11.23 22.28
CA HIS A 47 1.46 -12.51 22.97
C HIS A 47 2.58 -13.47 22.58
N THR A 48 2.93 -13.52 21.29
CA THR A 48 3.92 -14.49 20.77
C THR A 48 5.32 -13.89 20.61
N ASN A 49 5.46 -12.57 20.63
CA ASN A 49 6.66 -11.83 20.21
C ASN A 49 7.08 -12.11 18.75
N GLU A 50 6.20 -12.68 17.92
CA GLU A 50 6.45 -12.77 16.48
C GLU A 50 6.66 -11.38 15.90
N LYS A 51 7.61 -11.25 14.97
CA LYS A 51 7.90 -9.99 14.28
C LYS A 51 7.17 -9.93 12.96
N LEU A 52 6.71 -8.73 12.63
CA LEU A 52 6.17 -8.38 11.32
C LEU A 52 6.72 -7.00 10.97
N ALA A 53 7.22 -6.83 9.77
CA ALA A 53 7.70 -5.55 9.28
C ALA A 53 6.83 -5.12 8.09
N LEU A 54 6.49 -3.84 8.01
CA LEU A 54 5.61 -3.30 6.99
C LEU A 54 6.39 -2.30 6.15
N GLU A 55 6.52 -2.62 4.86
CA GLU A 55 6.87 -1.64 3.83
C GLU A 55 5.57 -1.01 3.33
N ILE A 56 5.49 0.32 3.33
CA ILE A 56 4.27 1.03 2.98
C ILE A 56 4.47 1.77 1.67
N THR A 57 3.44 1.72 0.83
CA THR A 57 3.40 2.51 -0.38
C THR A 57 2.00 3.02 -0.66
N LEU A 58 1.93 4.03 -1.50
CA LEU A 58 0.70 4.75 -1.81
C LEU A 58 0.37 4.54 -3.28
N HIS A 59 -0.87 4.19 -3.55
CA HIS A 59 -1.40 4.14 -4.89
C HIS A 59 -2.34 5.31 -5.13
N GLU A 60 -2.09 6.05 -6.21
CA GLU A 60 -2.94 7.14 -6.71
C GLU A 60 -3.42 6.79 -8.13
N ASP A 61 -4.63 7.23 -8.50
CA ASP A 61 -5.21 6.93 -9.82
C ASP A 61 -4.46 7.58 -10.96
N LEU A 62 -3.99 8.79 -10.70
CA LEU A 62 -3.23 9.59 -11.64
C LEU A 62 -2.04 10.16 -10.88
N LYS A 63 -0.88 10.10 -11.53
CA LYS A 63 0.36 10.58 -10.92
C LYS A 63 0.26 12.07 -10.55
N GLY A 64 0.49 12.40 -9.28
CA GLY A 64 0.39 13.75 -8.73
C GLY A 64 -1.03 14.20 -8.43
N GLU A 65 -1.99 13.28 -8.33
CA GLU A 65 -3.36 13.58 -7.93
C GLU A 65 -3.42 13.98 -6.47
N ILE A 66 -2.68 13.29 -5.62
CA ILE A 66 -2.68 13.58 -4.18
C ILE A 66 -2.11 14.97 -3.92
N THR A 67 -1.05 15.36 -4.63
CA THR A 67 -0.49 16.72 -4.48
C THR A 67 -1.43 17.80 -5.01
N TYR A 68 -2.23 17.52 -6.04
CA TYR A 68 -3.30 18.42 -6.49
C TYR A 68 -4.42 18.53 -5.46
N LEU A 69 -4.92 17.41 -4.94
CA LEU A 69 -5.99 17.38 -3.92
C LEU A 69 -5.59 18.08 -2.62
N LEU A 70 -4.31 18.05 -2.25
CA LEU A 70 -3.75 18.76 -1.10
C LEU A 70 -3.44 20.25 -1.39
N GLY A 71 -3.75 20.76 -2.59
CA GLY A 71 -3.48 22.15 -2.99
C GLY A 71 -1.99 22.47 -3.18
N ARG A 72 -1.12 21.45 -3.23
CA ARG A 72 0.34 21.60 -3.43
C ARG A 72 0.72 21.72 -4.91
N ARG A 73 -0.23 21.44 -5.80
CA ARG A 73 -0.13 21.60 -7.25
C ARG A 73 -1.37 22.32 -7.78
N LYS A 74 -1.18 23.22 -8.76
CA LYS A 74 -2.27 23.96 -9.41
C LYS A 74 -2.99 23.16 -10.50
N ASP A 75 -2.22 22.43 -11.30
CA ASP A 75 -2.76 21.70 -12.45
C ASP A 75 -3.30 20.33 -12.04
N GLN A 76 -4.58 20.08 -12.34
CA GLN A 76 -5.18 18.77 -12.17
C GLN A 76 -4.52 17.77 -13.14
N PRO A 77 -4.06 16.59 -12.65
CA PRO A 77 -3.55 15.55 -13.53
C PRO A 77 -4.59 15.11 -14.55
N LYS A 78 -4.11 14.77 -15.74
CA LYS A 78 -4.91 14.27 -16.85
C LYS A 78 -4.56 12.82 -17.12
N SER A 79 -5.58 12.02 -17.43
CA SER A 79 -5.43 10.67 -17.96
C SER A 79 -4.56 10.72 -19.22
N LYS A 80 -3.64 9.76 -19.34
CA LYS A 80 -2.82 9.64 -20.54
C LYS A 80 -3.63 9.12 -21.72
N ILE A 81 -4.76 8.47 -21.45
CA ILE A 81 -5.63 7.88 -22.46
C ILE A 81 -6.63 8.90 -22.98
N THR A 82 -7.32 9.61 -22.08
CA THR A 82 -8.39 10.54 -22.47
C THR A 82 -7.89 11.96 -22.74
N GLY A 83 -6.68 12.31 -22.26
CA GLY A 83 -6.18 13.69 -22.29
C GLY A 83 -7.00 14.66 -21.43
N SER A 84 -7.89 14.14 -20.59
CA SER A 84 -8.81 14.89 -19.73
C SER A 84 -8.66 14.48 -18.26
N THR A 85 -9.44 15.08 -17.38
CA THR A 85 -9.48 14.74 -15.95
C THR A 85 -10.33 13.49 -15.67
N VAL A 86 -11.03 12.96 -16.68
CA VAL A 86 -11.77 11.70 -16.60
C VAL A 86 -10.78 10.54 -16.58
N ARG A 87 -10.89 9.71 -15.54
CA ARG A 87 -10.04 8.54 -15.28
C ARG A 87 -10.59 7.31 -15.99
N GLN A 88 -9.70 6.49 -16.54
CA GLN A 88 -10.04 5.13 -16.97
C GLN A 88 -9.32 4.11 -16.10
N LEU A 89 -10.03 3.06 -15.71
CA LEU A 89 -9.52 2.08 -14.78
C LEU A 89 -8.32 1.31 -15.37
N GLU A 90 -8.54 0.70 -16.52
CA GLU A 90 -7.58 -0.18 -17.20
C GLU A 90 -6.43 0.62 -17.83
N GLY A 91 -6.68 1.88 -18.15
CA GLY A 91 -5.75 2.76 -18.84
C GLY A 91 -4.90 3.66 -17.95
N ASP A 92 -5.36 3.94 -16.72
CA ASP A 92 -4.66 4.83 -15.79
C ASP A 92 -4.35 4.12 -14.46
N SER A 93 -5.39 3.79 -13.70
CA SER A 93 -5.25 3.43 -12.29
C SER A 93 -4.59 2.06 -12.06
N LEU A 94 -5.06 1.00 -12.75
CA LEU A 94 -4.49 -0.35 -12.63
C LEU A 94 -3.03 -0.44 -13.10
N PRO A 95 -2.65 0.12 -14.26
CA PRO A 95 -1.24 0.16 -14.67
C PRO A 95 -0.33 0.82 -13.64
N ILE A 96 -0.77 1.93 -13.03
CA ILE A 96 0.00 2.63 -12.00
C ILE A 96 0.15 1.76 -10.73
N LEU A 97 -0.92 1.06 -10.31
CA LEU A 97 -0.85 0.12 -9.18
C LEU A 97 0.18 -0.98 -9.44
N ILE A 98 0.11 -1.61 -10.61
CA ILE A 98 1.02 -2.68 -11.02
C ILE A 98 2.47 -2.15 -11.07
N GLU A 99 2.69 -0.96 -11.61
CA GLU A 99 4.01 -0.32 -11.66
C GLU A 99 4.58 -0.06 -10.26
N VAL A 100 3.78 0.47 -9.34
CA VAL A 100 4.18 0.73 -7.96
C VAL A 100 4.57 -0.56 -7.23
N ILE A 101 3.75 -1.62 -7.37
CA ILE A 101 4.05 -2.93 -6.78
C ILE A 101 5.33 -3.51 -7.38
N LYS A 102 5.46 -3.53 -8.72
CA LYS A 102 6.66 -4.03 -9.41
C LYS A 102 7.93 -3.32 -8.99
N LYS A 103 7.87 -1.99 -8.79
CA LYS A 103 9.02 -1.23 -8.29
C LYS A 103 9.42 -1.63 -6.87
N LYS A 104 8.46 -2.01 -6.02
CA LYS A 104 8.73 -2.50 -4.66
C LYS A 104 9.23 -3.94 -4.66
N LEU A 105 8.77 -4.78 -5.59
CA LEU A 105 9.28 -6.16 -5.76
C LEU A 105 10.77 -6.24 -6.10
N THR A 106 11.41 -5.14 -6.54
CA THR A 106 12.86 -5.11 -6.74
C THR A 106 13.66 -4.79 -5.47
N LYS A 107 13.00 -4.69 -4.31
CA LYS A 107 13.60 -4.36 -3.02
C LYS A 107 13.52 -5.55 -2.09
N ASP A 108 14.59 -5.81 -1.35
CA ASP A 108 14.65 -6.84 -0.32
C ASP A 108 14.94 -6.16 1.02
N TYR A 109 14.02 -6.35 1.96
CA TYR A 109 14.08 -5.78 3.31
C TYR A 109 14.31 -6.87 4.38
N GLY A 110 14.67 -8.09 3.96
CA GLY A 110 14.86 -9.24 4.83
C GLY A 110 13.60 -10.06 5.04
N LYS A 111 13.50 -10.70 6.21
CA LYS A 111 12.42 -11.65 6.53
C LYS A 111 11.30 -10.99 7.31
N SER A 112 10.14 -11.64 7.31
CA SER A 112 8.93 -11.23 8.00
C SER A 112 8.40 -9.88 7.54
N VAL A 113 8.49 -9.59 6.23
CA VAL A 113 8.11 -8.31 5.64
C VAL A 113 6.83 -8.46 4.80
N ALA A 114 5.86 -7.58 5.02
CA ALA A 114 4.70 -7.41 4.18
C ALA A 114 4.79 -6.07 3.43
N LEU A 115 4.39 -6.07 2.16
CA LEU A 115 4.14 -4.82 1.42
C LEU A 115 2.68 -4.43 1.61
N VAL A 116 2.44 -3.23 2.17
CA VAL A 116 1.11 -2.65 2.32
C VAL A 116 0.95 -1.49 1.34
N VAL A 117 0.14 -1.69 0.32
CA VAL A 117 -0.24 -0.64 -0.63
C VAL A 117 -1.53 0.02 -0.13
N ARG A 118 -1.40 1.26 0.34
CA ARG A 118 -2.55 2.10 0.67
C ARG A 118 -3.21 2.59 -0.60
N GLN A 119 -4.42 2.13 -0.82
CA GLN A 119 -5.29 2.58 -1.87
C GLN A 119 -6.07 3.80 -1.39
N VAL A 120 -6.11 4.88 -2.17
CA VAL A 120 -6.89 6.09 -1.85
C VAL A 120 -7.91 6.47 -2.91
N SER A 121 -8.13 5.62 -3.92
CA SER A 121 -9.06 5.93 -4.98
C SER A 121 -10.50 5.58 -4.62
N PRO A 122 -11.47 6.40 -5.07
CA PRO A 122 -12.88 6.07 -4.97
C PRO A 122 -13.34 4.97 -5.95
N ILE A 123 -12.49 4.53 -6.90
CA ILE A 123 -12.87 3.56 -7.92
C ILE A 123 -12.80 2.14 -7.31
N PRO A 124 -13.86 1.32 -7.41
CA PRO A 124 -13.93 0.01 -6.79
C PRO A 124 -13.26 -1.09 -7.63
N TRP A 125 -11.92 -1.15 -7.66
CA TRP A 125 -11.15 -2.15 -8.45
C TRP A 125 -11.15 -3.55 -7.87
N THR A 126 -11.89 -3.76 -6.78
CA THR A 126 -11.95 -5.06 -6.12
C THR A 126 -12.49 -6.16 -7.05
N TYR A 127 -13.02 -5.80 -8.23
CA TYR A 127 -13.41 -6.73 -9.29
C TYR A 127 -12.24 -7.25 -10.15
N ASP A 128 -11.08 -6.57 -10.14
CA ASP A 128 -9.94 -6.88 -11.02
C ASP A 128 -8.73 -7.47 -10.29
N ILE A 129 -8.94 -8.03 -9.10
CA ILE A 129 -7.87 -8.62 -8.29
C ILE A 129 -7.09 -9.67 -9.07
N GLU A 130 -7.77 -10.57 -9.77
CA GLU A 130 -7.10 -11.62 -10.57
C GLU A 130 -6.26 -11.05 -11.72
N PHE A 131 -6.70 -9.94 -12.32
CA PHE A 131 -5.89 -9.22 -13.29
C PHE A 131 -4.62 -8.64 -12.66
N ILE A 132 -4.74 -8.03 -11.47
CA ILE A 132 -3.59 -7.49 -10.73
C ILE A 132 -2.60 -8.61 -10.42
N LYS A 133 -3.06 -9.72 -9.80
CA LYS A 133 -2.22 -10.88 -9.45
C LYS A 133 -1.44 -11.42 -10.64
N LYS A 134 -2.11 -11.60 -11.78
CA LYS A 134 -1.49 -12.08 -13.02
C LYS A 134 -0.39 -11.14 -13.53
N ASN A 135 -0.54 -9.84 -13.32
CA ASN A 135 0.37 -8.85 -13.88
C ASN A 135 1.54 -8.48 -12.97
N ILE A 136 1.48 -8.72 -11.66
CA ILE A 136 2.58 -8.41 -10.73
C ILE A 136 3.74 -9.42 -10.79
N ASN A 137 3.61 -10.53 -11.54
CA ASN A 137 4.66 -11.51 -11.87
C ASN A 137 5.57 -11.90 -10.68
N ILE A 138 5.00 -12.67 -9.76
CA ILE A 138 5.52 -12.94 -8.41
C ILE A 138 6.58 -14.06 -8.40
N LEU A 139 7.30 -14.28 -9.49
CA LEU A 139 8.30 -15.37 -9.56
C LEU A 139 9.35 -15.27 -8.42
N ASN A 140 9.63 -14.05 -7.94
CA ASN A 140 10.41 -13.81 -6.73
C ASN A 140 9.71 -12.74 -5.87
N ASN A 141 8.98 -13.14 -4.82
CA ASN A 141 8.41 -12.21 -3.84
C ASN A 141 9.38 -11.98 -2.68
N PRO A 142 9.96 -10.78 -2.51
CA PRO A 142 10.77 -10.46 -1.34
C PRO A 142 9.93 -10.20 -0.08
N PHE A 143 8.61 -10.09 -0.20
CA PHE A 143 7.69 -9.85 0.91
C PHE A 143 7.05 -11.17 1.38
N ASP A 144 7.76 -11.92 2.24
CA ASP A 144 7.36 -13.26 2.71
C ASP A 144 6.09 -13.27 3.57
N LYS A 145 5.65 -12.11 4.08
CA LYS A 145 4.36 -11.93 4.77
C LYS A 145 3.26 -11.40 3.85
N GLY A 146 3.53 -11.31 2.55
CA GLY A 146 2.56 -11.06 1.50
C GLY A 146 2.47 -9.61 1.04
N ILE A 147 1.72 -9.44 -0.05
CA ILE A 147 1.42 -8.14 -0.65
C ILE A 147 -0.05 -7.84 -0.42
N TRP A 148 -0.32 -6.74 0.26
CA TRP A 148 -1.65 -6.39 0.73
C TRP A 148 -2.09 -5.03 0.20
N LEU A 149 -3.33 -4.94 -0.27
CA LEU A 149 -4.02 -3.66 -0.47
C LEU A 149 -4.77 -3.29 0.80
N LEU A 150 -4.62 -2.05 1.26
CA LEU A 150 -5.49 -1.45 2.26
C LEU A 150 -6.44 -0.46 1.56
N THR A 151 -7.73 -0.77 1.60
CA THR A 151 -8.79 0.00 0.94
C THR A 151 -9.34 1.14 1.82
N PRO A 152 -10.06 2.13 1.25
CA PRO A 152 -10.60 3.27 2.01
C PRO A 152 -11.67 2.86 3.03
N ASP A 153 -12.38 1.75 2.78
CA ASP A 153 -13.37 1.14 3.68
C ASP A 153 -12.74 0.17 4.69
N LEU A 154 -11.41 0.22 4.86
CA LEU A 154 -10.64 -0.57 5.83
C LEU A 154 -10.75 -2.08 5.63
N LYS A 155 -10.86 -2.53 4.37
CA LYS A 155 -10.64 -3.93 4.00
C LYS A 155 -9.20 -4.15 3.56
N ILE A 156 -8.68 -5.33 3.86
CA ILE A 156 -7.40 -5.80 3.34
C ILE A 156 -7.61 -6.87 2.27
N ILE A 157 -6.80 -6.84 1.21
CA ILE A 157 -6.88 -7.81 0.12
C ILE A 157 -5.48 -8.31 -0.19
N LYS A 158 -5.29 -9.62 -0.14
CA LYS A 158 -4.01 -10.27 -0.48
C LYS A 158 -3.85 -10.42 -1.99
N LEU A 159 -2.67 -10.11 -2.51
CA LEU A 159 -2.35 -10.11 -3.95
C LEU A 159 -1.36 -11.20 -4.40
N ASP A 160 -0.71 -11.90 -3.48
CA ASP A 160 0.29 -12.93 -3.80
C ASP A 160 -0.12 -14.36 -3.44
#